data_AF-A0A7S3JZH7-F1
#
_entry.id   AF-A0A7S3JZH7-F1
#
_cell.length_a   1.000
_cell.length_b   1.000
_cell.length_c   1.000
_cell.angle_alpha   90.00
_cell.angle_beta   90.00
_cell.angle_gamma   90.00
#
_symmetry.space_group_name_H-M   'P 1'
#
loop_
_entity.id
_entity.type
_entity.pdbx_description
1 polymer ?
#
loop_
_entity_poly.entity_id
_entity_poly.type
_entity_poly.pdbx_seq_one_letter_code
_entity_poly.pdbx_strand_id
1 'polypeptide(L)'
;MRELVKIKKRDEDESISSLEFFFEEYEPRCYLFPVFELARRIFLTSILAVFYPGSMQQIAIGMLGALLSMAVYLYYEAYIDDHDDCVAAVAQWQVTFTYFASFTAFAAAEADQKQGFFSTTGFGVFLLLVLFSSFLTAVYLILLDIFGREALARYSSIS
;
A
#
# COMPACT_ATOMS: atom_id res chain seq x y z
N MET A 1 -18.12 -13.79 -11.89
CA MET A 1 -19.58 -14.08 -11.82
C MET A 1 -20.06 -14.52 -10.43
N ARG A 2 -19.36 -15.41 -9.69
CA ARG A 2 -19.74 -15.77 -8.30
C ARG A 2 -19.52 -14.64 -7.28
N GLU A 3 -18.42 -13.90 -7.38
CA GLU A 3 -18.15 -12.78 -6.45
C GLU A 3 -19.14 -11.62 -6.62
N LEU A 4 -19.51 -11.28 -7.87
CA LEU A 4 -20.56 -10.28 -8.14
C LEU A 4 -21.92 -10.62 -7.49
N VAL A 5 -22.27 -11.90 -7.36
CA VAL A 5 -23.50 -12.31 -6.66
C VAL A 5 -23.38 -12.10 -5.16
N LYS A 6 -22.19 -12.33 -4.58
CA LYS A 6 -21.94 -12.07 -3.15
C LYS A 6 -21.92 -10.57 -2.85
N ILE A 7 -21.35 -9.76 -3.75
CA ILE A 7 -21.35 -8.29 -3.66
C ILE A 7 -22.79 -7.78 -3.65
N LYS A 8 -23.62 -8.16 -4.63
CA LYS A 8 -25.04 -7.76 -4.65
C LYS A 8 -25.79 -8.15 -3.38
N LYS A 9 -25.59 -9.39 -2.90
CA LYS A 9 -26.23 -9.86 -1.66
C LYS A 9 -25.81 -9.05 -0.44
N ARG A 10 -24.55 -8.62 -0.39
CA ARG A 10 -23.99 -7.77 0.67
C ARG A 10 -24.60 -6.37 0.60
N ASP A 11 -24.65 -5.79 -0.59
CA ASP A 11 -25.13 -4.42 -0.80
C ASP A 11 -26.65 -4.30 -0.59
N GLU A 12 -27.40 -5.40 -0.69
CA GLU A 12 -28.84 -5.49 -0.37
C GLU A 12 -29.15 -5.65 1.13
N ASP A 13 -28.15 -5.88 1.99
CA ASP A 13 -28.34 -6.14 3.42
C ASP A 13 -28.28 -4.83 4.24
N GLU A 14 -29.46 -4.29 4.56
CA GLU A 14 -29.61 -3.05 5.34
C GLU A 14 -28.94 -3.11 6.72
N SER A 15 -28.75 -4.30 7.31
CA SER A 15 -28.17 -4.44 8.65
C SER A 15 -26.69 -4.06 8.69
N ILE A 16 -26.00 -4.17 7.56
CA ILE A 16 -24.56 -3.87 7.42
C ILE A 16 -24.29 -2.60 6.61
N SER A 17 -25.33 -1.93 6.09
CA SER A 17 -25.18 -0.69 5.29
C SER A 17 -24.44 0.42 6.04
N SER A 18 -24.62 0.55 7.36
CA SER A 18 -23.86 1.53 8.16
C SER A 18 -22.34 1.28 8.20
N LEU A 19 -21.90 0.06 7.85
CA LEU A 19 -20.50 -0.36 7.80
C LEU A 19 -19.96 -0.46 6.37
N GLU A 20 -20.78 -0.14 5.36
CA GLU A 20 -20.45 -0.28 3.93
C GLU A 20 -19.11 0.37 3.58
N PHE A 21 -18.89 1.59 4.08
CA PHE A 21 -17.63 2.33 3.92
C PHE A 21 -16.37 1.52 4.31
N PHE A 22 -16.47 0.56 5.23
CA PHE A 22 -15.31 -0.24 5.63
C PHE A 22 -14.94 -1.32 4.62
N PHE A 23 -15.91 -1.86 3.88
CA PHE A 23 -15.72 -3.08 3.07
C PHE A 23 -16.10 -2.90 1.59
N GLU A 24 -16.65 -1.76 1.21
CA GLU A 24 -17.10 -1.42 -0.14
C GLU A 24 -16.07 -1.77 -1.21
N GLU A 25 -14.83 -1.31 -1.00
CA GLU A 25 -13.70 -1.43 -1.94
C GLU A 25 -13.08 -2.84 -1.99
N TYR A 26 -13.46 -3.70 -1.04
CA TYR A 26 -12.84 -5.02 -0.86
C TYR A 26 -13.73 -6.15 -1.35
N GLU A 27 -13.08 -7.19 -1.87
CA GLU A 27 -13.78 -8.40 -2.25
C GLU A 27 -14.42 -9.09 -1.04
N PRO A 28 -15.62 -9.68 -1.17
CA PRO A 28 -16.32 -10.34 -0.06
C PRO A 28 -15.50 -11.44 0.64
N ARG A 29 -14.56 -12.09 -0.07
CA ARG A 29 -13.65 -13.09 0.52
C ARG A 29 -12.64 -12.48 1.50
N CYS A 30 -12.37 -11.17 1.39
CA CYS A 30 -11.35 -10.43 2.13
C CYS A 30 -11.96 -9.42 3.12
N TYR A 31 -13.14 -9.69 3.67
CA TYR A 31 -13.85 -8.77 4.59
C TYR A 31 -13.07 -8.36 5.86
N LEU A 32 -12.04 -9.11 6.27
CA LEU A 32 -11.16 -8.77 7.41
C LEU A 32 -9.96 -7.90 7.02
N PHE A 33 -9.74 -7.66 5.73
CA PHE A 33 -8.61 -6.88 5.23
C PHE A 33 -8.58 -5.43 5.78
N PRO A 34 -9.71 -4.71 5.92
CA PRO A 34 -9.72 -3.38 6.53
C PRO A 34 -9.18 -3.37 7.97
N VAL A 35 -9.48 -4.42 8.74
CA VAL A 35 -8.98 -4.59 10.12
C VAL A 35 -7.47 -4.81 10.10
N PHE A 36 -6.98 -5.64 9.18
CA PHE A 36 -5.55 -5.85 8.97
C PHE A 36 -4.83 -4.55 8.57
N GLU A 37 -5.37 -3.77 7.63
CA GLU A 37 -4.78 -2.51 7.22
C GLU A 37 -4.67 -1.52 8.39
N LEU A 38 -5.73 -1.41 9.19
CA LEU A 38 -5.74 -0.56 10.37
C LEU A 38 -4.73 -1.04 11.41
N ALA A 39 -4.70 -2.35 11.70
CA ALA A 39 -3.75 -2.93 12.65
C ALA A 39 -2.30 -2.69 12.19
N ARG A 40 -2.01 -2.87 10.91
CA ARG A 40 -0.72 -2.57 10.30
C ARG A 40 -0.37 -1.09 10.43
N ARG A 41 -1.32 -0.18 10.16
CA ARG A 41 -1.11 1.26 10.28
C ARG A 41 -0.76 1.64 11.72
N ILE A 42 -1.49 1.11 12.70
CA ILE A 42 -1.21 1.29 14.13
C ILE A 42 0.17 0.71 14.48
N PHE A 43 0.52 -0.46 13.95
CA PHE A 43 1.83 -1.06 14.19
C PHE A 43 2.97 -0.17 13.67
N LEU A 44 2.91 0.25 12.41
CA LEU A 44 3.97 1.02 11.76
C LEU A 44 4.08 2.46 12.27
N THR A 45 3.02 3.04 12.84
CA THR A 45 3.01 4.44 13.29
C THR A 45 3.05 4.59 14.81
N SER A 46 2.26 3.80 15.56
CA SER A 46 2.14 3.93 17.01
C SER A 46 3.06 2.96 17.76
N ILE A 47 3.04 1.66 17.41
CA ILE A 47 3.83 0.66 18.13
C ILE A 47 5.32 0.89 17.90
N LEU A 48 5.73 1.17 16.66
CA LEU A 48 7.13 1.49 16.36
C LEU A 48 7.61 2.79 17.02
N ALA A 49 6.73 3.74 17.33
CA ALA A 49 7.10 4.99 17.99
C ALA A 49 7.48 4.81 19.47
N VAL A 50 7.20 3.65 20.08
CA VAL A 50 7.63 3.32 21.45
C VAL A 50 9.13 3.08 21.53
N PHE A 51 9.76 2.65 20.42
CA PHE A 51 11.20 2.46 20.35
C PHE A 51 11.92 3.79 20.20
N TYR A 52 13.17 3.85 20.64
CA TYR A 52 13.99 5.05 20.47
C TYR A 52 14.13 5.38 18.97
N PRO A 53 13.83 6.63 18.55
CA PRO A 53 13.88 7.04 17.15
C PRO A 53 15.23 6.76 16.50
N GLY A 54 15.22 6.06 15.37
CA GLY A 54 16.43 5.71 14.62
C GLY A 54 17.27 4.59 15.22
N SER A 55 16.77 3.91 16.27
CA SER A 55 17.44 2.74 16.82
C SER A 55 17.39 1.56 15.86
N MET A 56 18.41 0.70 15.92
CA MET A 56 18.47 -0.55 15.14
C MET A 56 17.24 -1.43 15.36
N GLN A 57 16.73 -1.51 16.59
CA GLN A 57 15.55 -2.30 16.94
C GLN A 57 14.29 -1.79 16.23
N GLN A 58 14.07 -0.46 16.23
CA GLN A 58 12.94 0.15 15.54
C GLN A 58 13.00 -0.12 14.04
N ILE A 59 14.18 0.02 13.43
CA ILE A 59 14.40 -0.20 12.00
C ILE A 59 14.17 -1.67 11.64
N ALA A 60 14.72 -2.61 12.42
CA ALA A 60 14.60 -4.04 12.16
C ALA A 60 13.15 -4.53 12.30
N ILE A 61 12.45 -4.14 13.37
CA ILE A 61 11.05 -4.53 13.61
C ILE A 61 10.14 -3.89 12.56
N GLY A 62 10.39 -2.63 12.19
CA GLY A 62 9.63 -1.95 11.14
C GLY A 62 9.83 -2.58 9.76
N MET A 63 11.06 -2.98 9.42
CA MET A 63 11.36 -3.71 8.19
C MET A 63 10.64 -5.07 8.13
N LEU A 64 10.68 -5.84 9.22
CA LEU A 64 9.96 -7.12 9.31
C LEU A 64 8.46 -6.92 9.14
N GLY A 65 7.87 -5.92 9.81
CA GLY A 65 6.45 -5.61 9.65
C GLY A 65 6.08 -5.16 8.23
N ALA A 66 6.94 -4.40 7.56
CA ALA A 66 6.75 -4.00 6.17
C ALA A 66 6.78 -5.21 5.21
N LEU A 67 7.73 -6.14 5.40
CA LEU A 67 7.83 -7.36 4.58
C LEU A 67 6.68 -8.33 4.82
N LEU A 68 6.28 -8.52 6.08
CA LEU A 68 5.11 -9.34 6.42
C LEU A 68 3.84 -8.74 5.83
N SER A 69 3.68 -7.43 5.94
CA SER A 69 2.57 -6.72 5.29
C SER A 69 2.58 -6.97 3.79
N MET A 70 3.73 -6.80 3.15
CA MET A 70 3.86 -7.00 1.72
C MET A 70 3.40 -8.39 1.27
N ALA A 71 3.78 -9.44 2.01
CA ALA A 71 3.32 -10.79 1.74
C ALA A 71 1.80 -10.93 1.81
N VAL A 72 1.14 -10.23 2.74
CA VAL A 72 -0.33 -10.21 2.85
C VAL A 72 -0.97 -9.51 1.65
N TYR A 73 -0.47 -8.33 1.24
CA TYR A 73 -1.01 -7.63 0.08
C TYR A 73 -0.87 -8.43 -1.22
N LEU A 74 0.30 -9.04 -1.46
CA LEU A 74 0.53 -9.84 -2.67
C LEU A 74 -0.23 -11.18 -2.68
N TYR A 75 -0.58 -11.73 -1.52
CA TYR A 75 -1.29 -13.00 -1.44
C TYR A 75 -2.80 -12.84 -1.55
N TYR A 76 -3.36 -11.81 -0.89
CA TYR A 76 -4.81 -11.69 -0.78
C TYR A 76 -5.45 -10.95 -1.96
N GLU A 77 -4.77 -9.99 -2.60
CA GLU A 77 -5.32 -9.18 -3.71
C GLU A 77 -6.76 -8.78 -3.39
N ALA A 78 -6.89 -7.98 -2.32
CA ALA A 78 -8.13 -7.86 -1.58
C ALA A 78 -9.12 -6.86 -2.18
N TYR A 79 -8.68 -6.05 -3.13
CA TYR A 79 -9.48 -4.99 -3.73
C TYR A 79 -10.37 -5.54 -4.85
N ILE A 80 -11.53 -4.92 -5.06
CA ILE A 80 -12.44 -5.31 -6.16
C ILE A 80 -11.86 -4.92 -7.53
N ASP A 81 -11.10 -3.82 -7.59
CA ASP A 81 -10.42 -3.36 -8.79
C ASP A 81 -8.94 -3.78 -8.77
N ASP A 82 -8.52 -4.54 -9.79
CA ASP A 82 -7.13 -4.99 -9.98
C ASP A 82 -6.14 -3.81 -10.04
N HIS A 83 -6.59 -2.61 -10.47
CA HIS A 83 -5.75 -1.41 -10.46
C HIS A 83 -5.41 -0.96 -9.04
N ASP A 84 -6.34 -1.09 -8.09
CA ASP A 84 -6.13 -0.73 -6.69
C ASP A 84 -5.16 -1.71 -6.01
N ASP A 85 -5.24 -3.00 -6.34
CA ASP A 85 -4.25 -3.99 -5.91
C ASP A 85 -2.84 -3.64 -6.40
N CYS A 86 -2.71 -3.18 -7.65
CA CYS A 86 -1.43 -2.73 -8.21
C CYS A 86 -0.87 -1.53 -7.45
N VAL A 87 -1.70 -0.51 -7.20
CA VAL A 87 -1.32 0.69 -6.43
C VAL A 87 -0.92 0.30 -5.01
N ALA A 88 -1.69 -0.57 -4.37
CA ALA A 88 -1.41 -1.07 -3.03
C ALA A 88 -0.08 -1.82 -2.97
N ALA A 89 0.21 -2.71 -3.93
CA ALA A 89 1.47 -3.43 -4.02
C ALA A 89 2.67 -2.49 -4.21
N VAL A 90 2.54 -1.48 -5.07
CA VAL A 90 3.58 -0.45 -5.27
C VAL A 90 3.82 0.34 -3.97
N ALA A 91 2.76 0.72 -3.26
CA ALA A 91 2.87 1.39 -1.98
C ALA A 91 3.55 0.52 -0.91
N GLN A 92 3.30 -0.79 -0.87
CA GLN A 92 3.98 -1.71 0.04
C GLN A 92 5.48 -1.86 -0.29
N TRP A 93 5.84 -1.93 -1.58
CA TRP A 93 7.24 -1.90 -2.00
C TRP A 93 7.96 -0.64 -1.53
N GLN A 94 7.30 0.52 -1.66
CA GLN A 94 7.84 1.79 -1.19
C GLN A 94 8.10 1.79 0.33
N VAL A 95 7.17 1.32 1.15
CA VAL A 95 7.37 1.21 2.61
C VAL A 95 8.54 0.30 2.92
N THR A 96 8.66 -0.83 2.23
CA THR A 96 9.76 -1.78 2.39
C THR A 96 11.11 -1.14 2.05
N PHE A 97 11.22 -0.44 0.91
CA PHE A 97 12.45 0.26 0.53
C PHE A 97 12.79 1.41 1.49
N THR A 98 11.79 2.06 2.07
CA THR A 98 12.00 3.10 3.09
C THR A 98 12.68 2.53 4.34
N TYR A 99 12.24 1.37 4.83
CA TYR A 99 12.92 0.71 5.95
C TYR A 99 14.31 0.18 5.57
N PHE A 100 14.48 -0.28 4.32
CA PHE A 100 15.79 -0.67 3.80
C PHE A 100 16.77 0.51 3.73
N ALA A 101 16.27 1.70 3.37
CA ALA A 101 17.02 2.95 3.46
C ALA A 101 17.52 3.21 4.87
N SER A 102 16.62 3.16 5.84
CA SER A 102 16.93 3.43 7.23
C SER A 102 17.98 2.45 7.75
N PHE A 103 17.88 1.18 7.36
CA PHE A 103 18.87 0.16 7.69
C PHE A 103 20.24 0.45 7.08
N THR A 104 20.32 0.75 5.79
CA THR A 104 21.59 1.06 5.13
C THR A 104 22.23 2.35 5.66
N ALA A 105 21.42 3.37 5.97
CA ALA A 105 21.88 4.60 6.60
C ALA A 105 22.42 4.35 8.02
N PHE A 106 21.76 3.50 8.80
CA PHE A 106 22.25 3.08 10.12
C PHE A 106 23.58 2.33 10.00
N ALA A 107 23.68 1.35 9.10
CA ALA A 107 24.90 0.57 8.88
C ALA A 107 26.08 1.43 8.40
N ALA A 108 25.82 2.40 7.52
CA ALA A 108 26.85 3.32 7.03
C ALA A 108 27.38 4.26 8.13
N ALA A 109 26.50 4.69 9.03
CA ALA A 109 26.89 5.51 10.18
C ALA A 109 27.81 4.76 11.15
N GLU A 110 27.49 3.49 11.44
CA GLU A 110 28.32 2.62 12.31
C GLU A 110 29.69 2.29 11.67
N ALA A 111 29.75 2.17 10.34
CA ALA A 111 30.99 1.88 9.63
C ALA A 111 31.90 3.11 9.39
N ASP A 112 31.52 4.32 9.87
CA ASP A 112 32.14 5.62 9.54
C ASP A 112 32.35 5.85 8.02
N GLN A 113 31.55 5.16 7.20
CA GLN A 113 31.68 5.19 5.75
C GLN A 113 30.86 6.33 5.16
N LYS A 114 31.46 7.53 5.12
CA LYS A 114 30.76 8.77 4.69
C LYS A 114 30.70 8.99 3.18
N GLN A 115 31.46 8.26 2.37
CA GLN A 115 31.53 8.47 0.91
C GLN A 115 31.30 7.16 0.13
N GLY A 116 30.20 7.11 -0.62
CA GLY A 116 29.83 6.01 -1.52
C GLY A 116 28.46 6.24 -2.17
N PHE A 117 28.13 5.51 -3.24
CA PHE A 117 26.79 5.53 -3.85
C PHE A 117 25.69 5.08 -2.87
N PHE A 118 26.04 4.16 -1.97
CA PHE A 118 25.22 3.75 -0.82
C PHE A 118 25.32 4.70 0.39
N SER A 119 25.96 5.87 0.25
CA SER A 119 25.87 6.92 1.27
C SER A 119 24.43 7.41 1.39
N THR A 120 24.10 7.99 2.54
CA THR A 120 22.78 8.53 2.89
C THR A 120 22.18 9.40 1.79
N THR A 121 23.02 10.15 1.05
CA THR A 121 22.58 11.02 -0.04
C THR A 121 22.14 10.24 -1.28
N GLY A 122 22.91 9.25 -1.74
CA GLY A 122 22.58 8.47 -2.93
C GLY A 122 21.33 7.63 -2.74
N PHE A 123 21.21 6.97 -1.57
CA PHE A 123 20.01 6.21 -1.23
C PHE A 123 18.79 7.12 -1.01
N GLY A 124 18.97 8.31 -0.44
CA GLY A 124 17.90 9.31 -0.30
C GLY A 124 17.32 9.76 -1.65
N VAL A 125 18.18 10.01 -2.64
CA VAL A 125 17.73 10.33 -4.01
C VAL A 125 16.98 9.15 -4.64
N PHE A 126 17.47 7.92 -4.45
CA PHE A 126 16.77 6.72 -4.92
C PHE A 126 15.36 6.60 -4.31
N LEU A 127 15.23 6.79 -2.99
CA LEU A 127 13.92 6.80 -2.33
C LEU A 127 13.00 7.87 -2.90
N LEU A 128 13.50 9.08 -3.12
CA LEU A 128 12.70 10.15 -3.72
C LEU A 128 12.18 9.72 -5.10
N LEU A 129 13.02 9.11 -5.94
CA LEU A 129 12.58 8.59 -7.24
C LEU A 129 11.51 7.50 -7.10
N VAL A 130 11.67 6.58 -6.15
CA VAL A 130 10.66 5.54 -5.87
C VAL A 130 9.35 6.16 -5.40
N LEU A 131 9.38 7.14 -4.50
CA LEU A 131 8.21 7.89 -4.01
C LEU A 131 7.51 8.65 -5.14
N PHE A 132 8.26 9.26 -6.04
CA PHE A 132 7.69 9.91 -7.21
C PHE A 132 7.08 8.89 -8.18
N SER A 133 7.71 7.73 -8.36
CA SER A 133 7.20 6.69 -9.26
C SER A 133 5.86 6.13 -8.81
N SER A 134 5.67 5.89 -7.51
CA SER A 134 4.40 5.40 -6.97
C SER A 134 3.28 6.41 -7.11
N PHE A 135 3.58 7.69 -6.85
CA PHE A 135 2.65 8.79 -7.11
C PHE A 135 2.27 8.88 -8.59
N LEU A 136 3.24 8.77 -9.50
CA LEU A 136 2.98 8.79 -10.94
C LEU A 136 2.15 7.60 -11.41
N THR A 137 2.41 6.39 -10.90
CA THR A 137 1.60 5.20 -11.21
C THR A 137 0.16 5.38 -10.75
N ALA A 138 -0.06 5.89 -9.53
CA ALA A 138 -1.39 6.18 -9.03
C ALA A 138 -2.12 7.22 -9.90
N VAL A 139 -1.45 8.34 -10.22
CA VAL A 139 -2.02 9.37 -11.11
C VAL A 139 -2.33 8.81 -12.49
N TYR A 140 -1.43 8.02 -13.06
CA TYR A 140 -1.62 7.40 -14.37
C TYR A 140 -2.84 6.48 -14.41
N LEU A 141 -2.98 5.60 -13.41
CA LEU A 141 -4.12 4.68 -13.32
C LEU A 141 -5.44 5.43 -13.11
N ILE A 142 -5.46 6.45 -12.25
CA ILE A 142 -6.64 7.30 -12.06
C ILE A 142 -7.03 8.02 -13.36
N LEU A 143 -6.06 8.56 -14.10
CA LEU A 143 -6.34 9.21 -15.39
C LEU A 143 -6.90 8.22 -16.40
N LEU A 144 -6.32 7.02 -16.50
CA LEU A 144 -6.83 5.98 -17.39
C LEU A 144 -8.27 5.59 -17.03
N ASP A 145 -8.57 5.47 -15.75
CA ASP A 145 -9.91 5.13 -15.28
C ASP A 145 -10.92 6.26 -15.59
N ILE A 146 -10.57 7.53 -15.33
CA ILE A 146 -11.43 8.67 -15.68
C ILE A 146 -11.73 8.71 -17.19
N PHE A 147 -10.68 8.67 -18.03
CA PHE A 147 -10.86 8.71 -19.49
C PHE A 147 -11.53 7.45 -20.04
N GLY A 148 -11.30 6.29 -19.41
CA GLY A 148 -11.97 5.03 -19.73
C GLY A 148 -13.47 5.09 -19.45
N ARG A 149 -13.88 5.62 -18.29
CA ARG A 149 -15.30 5.84 -17.96
C ARG A 149 -15.96 6.82 -18.94
N GLU A 150 -15.29 7.90 -19.32
CA GLU A 150 -15.81 8.86 -20.31
C GLU A 150 -16.02 8.22 -21.70
N ALA A 151 -15.09 7.36 -22.14
CA ALA A 151 -15.19 6.66 -23.42
C ALA A 151 -16.37 5.67 -23.44
N LEU A 152 -16.57 4.92 -22.35
CA LEU A 152 -17.69 3.98 -22.20
C LEU A 152 -19.04 4.71 -22.12
N ALA A 153 -19.12 5.83 -21.40
CA ALA A 153 -20.33 6.66 -21.32
C ALA A 153 -20.74 7.24 -22.69
N ARG A 154 -19.76 7.61 -23.53
CA ARG A 154 -20.03 8.04 -24.91
C ARG A 154 -20.56 6.90 -25.77
N TYR A 155 -20.01 5.69 -25.63
CA TYR A 155 -20.45 4.53 -26.41
C TYR A 155 -21.90 4.11 -26.09
N SER A 156 -22.30 4.10 -24.81
CA SER A 156 -23.66 3.75 -24.41
C SER A 156 -24.71 4.81 -24.78
N SER A 157 -24.31 6.06 -24.99
CA SER A 157 -25.21 7.14 -25.45
C SER A 157 -25.57 7.07 -26.95
N ILE A 158 -24.85 6.23 -27.72
CA ILE A 158 -25.00 6.10 -29.18
C ILE A 158 -25.73 4.77 -29.55
N SER A 159 -25.92 3.86 -28.58
CA SER A 159 -26.70 2.61 -28.72
C SER A 159 -28.12 2.74 -28.20
#